data_AF-A0A242L9T0-F1
#
_entry.id   AF-A0A242L9T0-F1
#
_cell.length_a   1.000
_cell.length_b   1.000
_cell.length_c   1.000
_cell.angle_alpha   90.00
_cell.angle_beta   90.00
_cell.angle_gamma   90.00
#
_symmetry.space_group_name_H-M   'P 1'
#
loop_
_entity.id
_entity.type
_entity.pdbx_description
1 polymer ?
#
loop_
_entity_poly.entity_id
_entity_poly.type
_entity_poly.pdbx_seq_one_letter_code
_entity_poly.pdbx_strand_id
1 'polypeptide(L)'
;MEIAREYIRKFKNTITNRKFWRIQWLNLIYVVKYTMKFRLIIIAYSLSMSYLYVELTNNSNGLLTNVQSEAIVSACVSLFFLSRHVWLFISLGKLIMPNSGELDRVKRWNNVFKQLLFVVLMTGSKYLKTDVIFSNTSIEAIPKDMIASGASGIFCFLTMTFCIRQFWKRLDKQMLILDFTTNESLNNDVCSRKVGFSSDWNSFLRVIETGVTYRNNQNGDLFLVAPNKYSQTSGCEAELQVSVALKYSMITEQLTRLNAPMVITHGM
;
A
#
# COMPACT_ATOMS: atom_id res chain seq x y z
N MET A 1 -25.36 9.42 -29.15
CA MET A 1 -24.11 9.56 -29.94
C MET A 1 -23.16 10.64 -29.38
N GLU A 2 -23.67 11.71 -28.76
CA GLU A 2 -22.83 12.79 -28.18
C GLU A 2 -22.06 12.38 -26.92
N ILE A 3 -22.69 11.61 -26.03
CA ILE A 3 -22.04 11.06 -24.82
C ILE A 3 -20.77 10.28 -25.19
N ALA A 4 -20.84 9.42 -26.21
CA ALA A 4 -19.68 8.65 -26.67
C ALA A 4 -18.55 9.55 -27.20
N ARG A 5 -18.87 10.61 -27.95
CA ARG A 5 -17.86 11.58 -28.44
C ARG A 5 -17.21 12.36 -27.30
N GLU A 6 -17.98 12.70 -26.26
CA GLU A 6 -17.45 13.39 -25.09
C GLU A 6 -16.54 12.49 -24.26
N TYR A 7 -16.88 11.21 -24.09
CA TYR A 7 -16.01 10.20 -23.48
C TYR A 7 -14.71 10.01 -24.26
N ILE A 8 -14.79 9.86 -25.59
CA ILE A 8 -13.61 9.71 -26.45
C ILE A 8 -12.70 10.95 -26.33
N ARG A 9 -13.27 12.15 -26.28
CA ARG A 9 -12.52 13.40 -26.13
C ARG A 9 -11.84 13.49 -24.77
N LYS A 10 -12.56 13.19 -23.67
CA LYS A 10 -11.99 13.14 -22.31
C LYS A 10 -10.88 12.10 -22.21
N PHE A 11 -11.09 10.91 -22.78
CA PHE A 11 -10.11 9.84 -22.81
C PHE A 11 -8.83 10.24 -23.57
N LYS A 12 -8.99 10.81 -24.77
CA LYS A 12 -7.85 11.31 -25.57
C LYS A 12 -7.04 12.36 -24.80
N ASN A 13 -7.72 13.30 -24.15
CA ASN A 13 -7.07 14.34 -23.34
C ASN A 13 -6.35 13.77 -22.09
N THR A 14 -6.87 12.70 -21.49
CA THR A 14 -6.21 12.04 -20.36
C THR A 14 -4.94 11.30 -20.81
N ILE A 15 -4.99 10.58 -21.94
CA ILE A 15 -3.84 9.81 -22.44
C ILE A 15 -2.72 10.70 -22.98
N THR A 16 -3.03 11.85 -23.58
CA THR A 16 -1.98 12.79 -24.03
C THR A 16 -1.32 13.52 -22.87
N ASN A 17 -1.85 13.43 -21.65
CA ASN A 17 -1.30 14.13 -20.50
C ASN A 17 -0.05 13.43 -19.94
N ARG A 18 1.09 14.13 -19.94
CA ARG A 18 2.36 13.63 -19.38
C ARG A 18 2.23 13.18 -17.91
N LYS A 19 1.38 13.83 -17.10
CA LYS A 19 1.20 13.47 -15.69
C LYS A 19 0.44 12.16 -15.52
N PHE A 20 -0.48 11.85 -16.43
CA PHE A 20 -1.14 10.54 -16.44
C PHE A 20 -0.09 9.44 -16.58
N TRP A 21 0.84 9.55 -17.53
CA TRP A 21 1.94 8.60 -17.69
C TRP A 21 2.90 8.53 -16.51
N ARG A 22 3.15 9.66 -15.82
CA ARG A 22 3.91 9.65 -14.56
C ARG A 22 3.21 8.83 -13.48
N ILE A 23 1.88 8.91 -13.37
CA ILE A 23 1.09 8.10 -12.44
C ILE A 23 1.14 6.61 -12.85
N GLN A 24 1.06 6.30 -14.15
CA GLN A 24 1.21 4.91 -14.61
C GLN A 24 2.61 4.36 -14.34
N TRP A 25 3.66 5.17 -14.48
CA TRP A 25 5.00 4.79 -14.05
C TRP A 25 5.06 4.53 -12.54
N LEU A 26 4.45 5.38 -11.73
CA LEU A 26 4.38 5.14 -10.29
C LEU A 26 3.64 3.83 -9.96
N ASN A 27 2.54 3.54 -10.65
CA ASN A 27 1.83 2.25 -10.55
C ASN A 27 2.77 1.08 -10.87
N LEU A 28 3.55 1.18 -11.96
CA LEU A 28 4.52 0.15 -12.33
C LEU A 28 5.61 -0.04 -11.26
N ILE A 29 6.15 1.05 -10.71
CA ILE A 29 7.12 1.01 -9.60
C ILE A 29 6.51 0.30 -8.38
N TYR A 30 5.23 0.56 -8.07
CA TYR A 30 4.52 -0.15 -7.01
C TYR A 30 4.37 -1.64 -7.29
N VAL A 31 4.00 -2.03 -8.51
CA VAL A 31 3.88 -3.45 -8.90
C VAL A 31 5.24 -4.15 -8.75
N VAL A 32 6.33 -3.52 -9.17
CA VAL A 32 7.69 -4.06 -9.00
C VAL A 32 8.06 -4.17 -7.52
N LYS A 33 7.77 -3.15 -6.70
CA LYS A 33 7.98 -3.19 -5.24
C LYS A 33 7.27 -4.38 -4.60
N TYR A 34 5.99 -4.61 -4.93
CA TYR A 34 5.23 -5.75 -4.38
C TYR A 34 5.74 -7.08 -4.91
N THR A 35 6.12 -7.15 -6.19
CA THR A 35 6.73 -8.35 -6.78
C THR A 35 8.01 -8.75 -6.04
N MET A 36 8.91 -7.80 -5.79
CA MET A 36 10.14 -8.05 -5.03
C MET A 36 9.83 -8.43 -3.58
N LYS A 37 8.91 -7.72 -2.91
CA LYS A 37 8.46 -8.07 -1.56
C LYS A 37 7.97 -9.52 -1.47
N PHE A 38 7.10 -9.94 -2.37
CA PHE A 38 6.53 -11.29 -2.34
C PHE A 38 7.57 -12.35 -2.72
N ARG A 39 8.47 -12.06 -3.67
CA ARG A 39 9.62 -12.92 -3.97
C ARG A 39 10.48 -13.17 -2.74
N LEU A 40 10.76 -12.14 -1.95
CA LEU A 40 11.52 -12.30 -0.70
C LEU A 40 10.81 -13.20 0.31
N ILE A 41 9.49 -13.05 0.45
CA ILE A 41 8.68 -13.94 1.33
C ILE A 41 8.75 -15.39 0.83
N ILE A 42 8.62 -15.61 -0.48
CA ILE A 42 8.70 -16.93 -1.10
C ILE A 42 10.07 -17.57 -0.87
N ILE A 43 11.15 -16.82 -1.09
CA ILE A 43 12.52 -17.28 -0.88
C ILE A 43 12.73 -17.62 0.59
N ALA A 44 12.36 -16.72 1.51
CA ALA A 44 12.50 -16.96 2.95
C ALA A 44 11.74 -18.21 3.40
N TYR A 45 10.50 -18.38 2.94
CA TYR A 45 9.70 -19.56 3.27
C TYR A 45 10.33 -20.85 2.70
N SER A 46 10.81 -20.82 1.46
CA SER A 46 11.51 -21.96 0.84
C SER A 46 12.79 -22.34 1.60
N LEU A 47 13.57 -21.36 2.08
CA LEU A 47 14.72 -21.62 2.95
C LEU A 47 14.31 -22.28 4.25
N SER A 48 13.25 -21.77 4.90
CA SER A 48 12.73 -22.35 6.14
C SER A 48 12.28 -23.80 5.97
N MET A 49 11.62 -24.13 4.85
CA MET A 49 11.22 -25.51 4.54
C MET A 49 12.41 -26.42 4.23
N SER A 50 13.42 -25.90 3.53
CA SER A 50 14.67 -26.64 3.27
C SER A 50 15.42 -26.93 4.57
N TYR A 51 15.50 -25.95 5.46
CA TYR A 51 16.10 -26.13 6.79
C TYR A 51 15.33 -27.15 7.63
N LEU A 52 14.00 -27.04 7.66
CA LEU A 52 13.14 -28.00 8.34
C LEU A 52 13.35 -29.43 7.82
N TYR A 53 13.45 -29.61 6.50
CA TYR A 53 13.72 -30.90 5.89
C TYR A 53 15.05 -31.49 6.37
N VAL A 54 16.14 -30.72 6.28
CA VAL A 54 17.48 -31.14 6.73
C VAL A 54 17.50 -31.50 8.21
N GLU A 55 16.84 -30.71 9.05
CA GLU A 55 16.76 -30.96 10.49
C GLU A 55 16.01 -32.27 10.80
N LEU A 56 14.87 -32.51 10.13
CA LEU A 56 14.08 -33.73 10.30
C LEU A 56 14.82 -34.97 9.79
N THR A 57 15.63 -34.86 8.73
CA THR A 57 16.40 -36.00 8.21
C THR A 57 17.66 -36.29 9.03
N ASN A 58 18.36 -35.27 9.52
CA ASN A 58 19.67 -35.45 10.15
C ASN A 58 19.60 -35.57 11.68
N ASN A 59 18.67 -34.87 12.34
CA ASN A 59 18.64 -34.76 13.81
C ASN A 59 17.49 -35.54 14.45
N SER A 60 16.68 -36.26 13.67
CA SER A 60 15.57 -37.05 14.22
C SER A 60 16.01 -38.32 14.96
N ASN A 61 17.30 -38.66 15.04
CA ASN A 61 17.81 -39.87 15.71
C ASN A 61 17.06 -41.16 15.29
N GLY A 62 16.60 -41.24 14.03
CA GLY A 62 15.83 -42.38 13.51
C GLY A 62 14.36 -42.41 13.92
N LEU A 63 13.85 -41.37 14.57
CA LEU A 63 12.46 -41.26 15.04
C LEU A 63 11.48 -40.93 13.89
N LEU A 64 11.99 -40.38 12.79
CA LEU A 64 11.24 -40.15 11.55
C LEU A 64 11.99 -40.78 10.37
N THR A 65 11.25 -41.49 9.52
CA THR A 65 11.78 -41.97 8.23
C THR A 65 11.82 -40.83 7.21
N ASN A 66 12.68 -40.95 6.18
CA ASN A 66 12.75 -39.95 5.10
C ASN A 66 11.37 -39.66 4.46
N VAL A 67 10.56 -40.71 4.28
CA VAL A 67 9.20 -40.60 3.73
C VAL A 67 8.30 -39.76 4.64
N GLN A 68 8.40 -39.91 5.96
CA GLN A 68 7.63 -39.10 6.91
C GLN A 68 8.11 -37.64 6.92
N SER A 69 9.41 -37.40 6.85
CA SER A 69 9.99 -36.04 6.78
C SER A 69 9.57 -35.30 5.50
N GLU A 70 9.59 -35.97 4.35
CA GLU A 70 9.08 -35.43 3.08
C GLU A 70 7.57 -35.12 3.16
N ALA A 71 6.78 -36.02 3.75
CA ALA A 71 5.35 -35.83 3.91
C ALA A 71 5.02 -34.60 4.76
N ILE A 72 5.74 -34.39 5.87
CA ILE A 72 5.55 -33.23 6.75
C ILE A 72 5.86 -31.93 5.99
N VAL A 73 7.01 -31.85 5.32
CA VAL A 73 7.42 -30.66 4.57
C VAL A 73 6.47 -30.39 3.39
N SER A 74 6.06 -31.43 2.68
CA SER A 74 5.07 -31.33 1.60
C SER A 74 3.71 -30.83 2.11
N ALA A 75 3.27 -31.30 3.27
CA ALA A 75 2.06 -30.82 3.92
C ALA A 75 2.18 -29.34 4.31
N CYS A 76 3.32 -28.90 4.86
CA CYS A 76 3.57 -27.50 5.17
C CYS A 76 3.50 -26.60 3.92
N VAL A 77 4.18 -27.00 2.84
CA VAL A 77 4.14 -26.28 1.56
C VAL A 77 2.71 -26.22 1.02
N SER A 78 1.99 -27.34 1.02
CA SER A 78 0.59 -27.42 0.56
C SER A 78 -0.35 -26.53 1.40
N LEU A 79 -0.19 -26.51 2.72
CA LEU A 79 -0.94 -25.63 3.62
C LEU A 79 -0.63 -24.16 3.36
N PHE A 80 0.63 -23.82 3.07
CA PHE A 80 1.00 -22.47 2.68
C PHE A 80 0.30 -22.05 1.38
N PHE A 81 0.30 -22.91 0.35
CA PHE A 81 -0.45 -22.69 -0.89
C PHE A 81 -1.94 -22.49 -0.62
N LEU A 82 -2.57 -23.39 0.12
CA LEU A 82 -3.99 -23.35 0.45
C LEU A 82 -4.35 -22.05 1.18
N SER A 83 -3.59 -21.70 2.22
CA SER A 83 -3.84 -20.50 3.02
C SER A 83 -3.84 -19.22 2.18
N ARG A 84 -2.93 -19.12 1.20
CA ARG A 84 -2.84 -17.96 0.31
C ARG A 84 -3.99 -17.90 -0.68
N HIS A 85 -4.43 -19.03 -1.22
CA HIS A 85 -5.62 -19.08 -2.06
C HIS A 85 -6.89 -18.71 -1.27
N VAL A 86 -7.05 -19.23 -0.05
CA VAL A 86 -8.16 -18.85 0.84
C VAL A 86 -8.16 -17.34 1.10
N TRP A 87 -7.00 -16.73 1.36
CA TRP A 87 -6.90 -15.28 1.54
C TRP A 87 -7.31 -14.47 0.31
N LEU A 88 -7.00 -14.96 -0.90
CA LEU A 88 -7.46 -14.37 -2.15
C LEU A 88 -8.99 -14.45 -2.25
N PHE A 89 -9.59 -15.61 -1.97
CA PHE A 89 -11.04 -15.77 -1.98
C PHE A 89 -11.74 -14.88 -0.94
N ILE A 90 -11.19 -14.78 0.28
CA ILE A 90 -11.69 -13.85 1.31
C ILE A 90 -11.65 -12.40 0.80
N SER A 91 -10.57 -12.02 0.12
CA SER A 91 -10.41 -10.67 -0.42
C SER A 91 -11.38 -10.39 -1.57
N LEU A 92 -11.63 -11.37 -2.43
CA LEU A 92 -12.64 -11.31 -3.49
C LEU A 92 -14.06 -11.22 -2.89
N GLY A 93 -14.38 -11.99 -1.85
CA GLY A 93 -15.66 -11.91 -1.16
C GLY A 93 -15.93 -10.52 -0.57
N LYS A 94 -14.90 -9.87 0.01
CA LYS A 94 -14.99 -8.48 0.51
C LYS A 94 -15.28 -7.46 -0.59
N LEU A 95 -14.98 -7.78 -1.85
CA LEU A 95 -15.25 -6.90 -3.00
C LEU A 95 -16.76 -6.83 -3.32
N ILE A 96 -17.48 -7.93 -3.11
CA ILE A 96 -18.89 -8.11 -3.48
C ILE A 96 -19.83 -7.50 -2.42
N MET A 97 -19.33 -7.23 -1.21
CA MET A 97 -20.11 -6.67 -0.12
C MET A 97 -20.71 -5.29 -0.49
N PRO A 98 -22.05 -5.17 -0.59
CA PRO A 98 -22.71 -3.89 -0.84
C PRO A 98 -22.55 -3.02 0.41
N ASN A 99 -22.32 -1.70 0.24
CA ASN A 99 -22.13 -0.68 1.28
C ASN A 99 -20.70 -0.26 1.61
N SER A 100 -19.88 0.04 0.60
CA SER A 100 -18.63 0.76 0.88
C SER A 100 -18.44 1.91 -0.08
N GLY A 101 -18.11 3.08 0.46
CA GLY A 101 -17.78 4.26 -0.34
C GLY A 101 -16.70 3.96 -1.40
N GLU A 102 -16.61 4.79 -2.42
CA GLU A 102 -15.73 4.57 -3.58
C GLU A 102 -14.26 4.30 -3.17
N LEU A 103 -13.78 4.94 -2.09
CA LEU A 103 -12.44 4.75 -1.56
C LEU A 103 -12.21 3.35 -0.96
N ASP A 104 -13.19 2.85 -0.23
CA ASP A 104 -13.13 1.50 0.33
C ASP A 104 -13.16 0.46 -0.79
N ARG A 105 -13.89 0.74 -1.87
CA ARG A 105 -13.87 -0.08 -3.08
C ARG A 105 -12.46 -0.13 -3.71
N VAL A 106 -11.78 1.01 -3.84
CA VAL A 106 -10.39 1.04 -4.37
C VAL A 106 -9.42 0.32 -3.44
N LYS A 107 -9.53 0.51 -2.11
CA LYS A 107 -8.71 -0.21 -1.13
C LYS A 107 -8.92 -1.73 -1.20
N ARG A 108 -10.17 -2.17 -1.34
CA ARG A 108 -10.52 -3.59 -1.51
C ARG A 108 -9.95 -4.15 -2.80
N TRP A 109 -10.08 -3.42 -3.92
CA TRP A 109 -9.44 -3.78 -5.20
C TRP A 109 -7.93 -3.91 -5.08
N ASN A 110 -7.28 -2.96 -4.43
CA ASN A 110 -5.83 -3.00 -4.20
C ASN A 110 -5.43 -4.23 -3.36
N ASN A 111 -6.23 -4.60 -2.36
CA ASN A 111 -5.99 -5.83 -1.59
C ASN A 111 -6.14 -7.08 -2.45
N VAL A 112 -7.21 -7.16 -3.26
CA VAL A 112 -7.40 -8.27 -4.22
C VAL A 112 -6.21 -8.36 -5.17
N PHE A 113 -5.79 -7.24 -5.76
CA PHE A 113 -4.64 -7.19 -6.66
C PHE A 113 -3.35 -7.69 -6.00
N LYS A 114 -3.06 -7.25 -4.77
CA LYS A 114 -1.89 -7.72 -4.01
C LYS A 114 -1.94 -9.21 -3.72
N GLN A 115 -3.09 -9.74 -3.32
CA GLN A 115 -3.25 -11.17 -3.06
C GLN A 115 -3.13 -11.98 -4.35
N LEU A 116 -3.73 -11.52 -5.44
CA LEU A 116 -3.64 -12.17 -6.75
C LEU A 116 -2.19 -12.21 -7.24
N LEU A 117 -1.49 -11.08 -7.17
CA LEU A 117 -0.07 -10.99 -7.53
C LEU A 117 0.77 -11.97 -6.69
N PHE A 118 0.50 -12.07 -5.39
CA PHE A 118 1.22 -12.99 -4.52
C PHE A 118 0.94 -14.45 -4.90
N VAL A 119 -0.32 -14.81 -5.13
CA VAL A 119 -0.70 -16.17 -5.56
C VAL A 119 -0.04 -16.54 -6.88
N VAL A 120 -0.06 -15.65 -7.88
CA VAL A 120 0.60 -15.88 -9.17
C VAL A 120 2.10 -16.10 -9.01
N LEU A 121 2.78 -15.28 -8.21
CA LEU A 121 4.21 -15.42 -7.95
C LEU A 121 4.56 -16.69 -7.18
N MET A 122 3.72 -17.09 -6.24
CA MET A 122 3.88 -18.30 -5.45
C MET A 122 3.73 -19.54 -6.33
N THR A 123 2.64 -19.64 -7.09
CA THR A 123 2.37 -20.77 -8.00
C THR A 123 3.38 -20.85 -9.15
N GLY A 124 3.89 -19.71 -9.63
CA GLY A 124 4.95 -19.67 -10.64
C GLY A 124 6.36 -19.85 -10.10
N SER A 125 6.56 -19.97 -8.78
CA SER A 125 7.90 -20.02 -8.19
C SER A 125 8.53 -21.40 -8.32
N LYS A 126 9.74 -21.46 -8.91
CA LYS A 126 10.56 -22.69 -8.90
C LYS A 126 11.02 -23.10 -7.50
N TYR A 127 11.14 -22.16 -6.56
CA TYR A 127 11.68 -22.41 -5.23
C TYR A 127 10.70 -23.07 -4.25
N LEU A 128 9.41 -23.08 -4.58
CA LEU A 128 8.37 -23.75 -3.76
C LEU A 128 8.04 -25.15 -4.26
N LYS A 129 8.70 -25.63 -5.32
CA LYS A 129 8.57 -27.02 -5.76
C LYS A 129 9.21 -27.92 -4.72
N THR A 130 8.49 -28.94 -4.28
CA THR A 130 8.94 -29.91 -3.28
C THR A 130 10.24 -30.59 -3.71
N ASP A 131 10.41 -30.91 -4.99
CA ASP A 131 11.64 -31.52 -5.53
C ASP A 131 12.88 -30.66 -5.29
N VAL A 132 12.74 -29.33 -5.39
CA VAL A 132 13.83 -28.36 -5.15
C VAL A 132 14.14 -28.22 -3.66
N ILE A 133 13.14 -28.44 -2.80
CA ILE A 133 13.32 -28.41 -1.35
C ILE A 133 14.00 -29.70 -0.90
N PHE A 134 13.57 -30.86 -1.40
CA PHE A 134 14.12 -32.17 -1.04
C PHE A 134 15.53 -32.42 -1.60
N SER A 135 15.92 -31.73 -2.68
CA SER A 135 17.30 -31.78 -3.19
C SER A 135 18.31 -31.14 -2.24
N ASN A 136 17.88 -30.34 -1.26
CA ASN A 136 18.77 -29.70 -0.30
C ASN A 136 19.05 -30.65 0.87
N THR A 137 20.05 -31.51 0.72
CA THR A 137 20.45 -32.50 1.74
C THR A 137 21.37 -31.92 2.82
N SER A 138 21.91 -30.71 2.60
CA SER A 138 22.71 -29.96 3.58
C SER A 138 22.52 -28.44 3.39
N ILE A 139 22.90 -27.66 4.40
CA ILE A 139 22.83 -26.19 4.35
C ILE A 139 23.71 -25.63 3.20
N GLU A 140 24.81 -26.31 2.89
CA GLU A 140 25.73 -25.94 1.81
C GLU A 140 25.17 -26.21 0.41
N ALA A 141 24.18 -27.11 0.31
CA ALA A 141 23.49 -27.43 -0.94
C ALA A 141 22.45 -26.38 -1.35
N ILE A 142 22.15 -25.39 -0.49
CA ILE A 142 21.20 -24.31 -0.81
C ILE A 142 21.69 -23.55 -2.07
N PRO A 143 20.84 -23.38 -3.11
CA PRO A 143 21.27 -22.78 -4.37
C PRO A 143 21.81 -21.35 -4.17
N LYS A 144 23.07 -21.11 -4.54
CA LYS A 144 23.70 -19.77 -4.49
C LYS A 144 22.90 -18.72 -5.26
N ASP A 145 22.27 -19.13 -6.37
CA ASP A 145 21.37 -18.29 -7.17
C ASP A 145 20.17 -17.77 -6.38
N MET A 146 19.67 -18.57 -5.43
CA MET A 146 18.54 -18.19 -4.58
C MET A 146 18.93 -17.07 -3.61
N ILE A 147 20.14 -17.14 -3.05
CA ILE A 147 20.71 -16.10 -2.17
C ILE A 147 20.99 -14.82 -2.98
N ALA A 148 21.62 -14.94 -4.15
CA ALA A 148 21.89 -13.80 -5.04
C ALA A 148 20.59 -13.13 -5.53
N SER A 149 19.57 -13.93 -5.86
CA SER A 149 18.23 -13.44 -6.21
C SER A 149 17.56 -12.72 -5.03
N GLY A 150 17.73 -13.24 -3.81
CA GLY A 150 17.28 -12.58 -2.58
C GLY A 150 17.94 -11.22 -2.38
N ALA A 151 19.27 -11.15 -2.45
CA ALA A 151 20.03 -9.92 -2.24
C ALA A 151 19.68 -8.83 -3.27
N SER A 152 19.62 -9.19 -4.57
CA SER A 152 19.19 -8.26 -5.63
C SER A 152 17.74 -7.83 -5.45
N GLY A 153 16.86 -8.73 -4.99
CA GLY A 153 15.47 -8.43 -4.63
C GLY A 153 15.35 -7.40 -3.50
N ILE A 154 16.18 -7.51 -2.46
CA ILE A 154 16.23 -6.54 -1.35
C ILE A 154 16.65 -5.16 -1.87
N PHE A 155 17.73 -5.09 -2.65
CA PHE A 155 18.21 -3.82 -3.19
C PHE A 155 17.11 -3.15 -4.04
N CYS A 156 16.50 -3.90 -4.97
CA CYS A 156 15.41 -3.39 -5.80
C CYS A 156 14.21 -2.92 -4.96
N PHE A 157 13.81 -3.70 -3.95
CA PHE A 157 12.72 -3.33 -3.05
C PHE A 157 12.99 -2.03 -2.29
N LEU A 158 14.21 -1.85 -1.79
CA LEU A 158 14.63 -0.64 -1.07
C LEU A 158 14.67 0.56 -2.01
N THR A 159 15.25 0.43 -3.21
CA THR A 159 15.29 1.50 -4.22
C THR A 159 13.89 1.94 -4.61
N MET A 160 12.97 1.01 -4.92
CA MET A 160 11.60 1.35 -5.28
C MET A 160 10.86 2.03 -4.10
N THR A 161 11.07 1.54 -2.88
CA THR A 161 10.50 2.16 -1.67
C THR A 161 11.03 3.58 -1.46
N PHE A 162 12.32 3.81 -1.71
CA PHE A 162 12.92 5.13 -1.66
C PHE A 162 12.34 6.07 -2.73
N CYS A 163 12.24 5.63 -3.99
CA CYS A 163 11.65 6.41 -5.07
C CYS A 163 10.20 6.84 -4.75
N ILE A 164 9.39 5.89 -4.26
CA ILE A 164 8.02 6.16 -3.83
C ILE A 164 7.99 7.20 -2.69
N ARG A 165 8.81 7.01 -1.65
CA ARG A 165 8.90 7.96 -0.52
C ARG A 165 9.31 9.36 -0.97
N GLN A 166 10.29 9.45 -1.87
CA GLN A 166 10.74 10.74 -2.42
C GLN A 166 9.65 11.43 -3.24
N PHE A 167 8.90 10.68 -4.04
CA PHE A 167 7.76 11.21 -4.78
C PHE A 167 6.73 11.83 -3.81
N TRP A 168 6.32 11.08 -2.79
CA TRP A 168 5.35 11.57 -1.81
C TRP A 168 5.87 12.73 -0.97
N LYS A 169 7.15 12.71 -0.56
CA LYS A 169 7.78 13.82 0.17
C LYS A 169 7.84 15.10 -0.66
N ARG A 170 8.03 15.00 -1.97
CA ARG A 170 7.98 16.18 -2.86
C ARG A 170 6.57 16.72 -3.01
N LEU A 171 5.58 15.83 -3.03
CA LEU A 171 4.17 16.19 -3.14
C LEU A 171 3.65 16.83 -1.84
N ASP A 172 4.06 16.30 -0.68
CA ASP A 172 3.84 16.88 0.65
C ASP A 172 4.30 18.34 0.73
N LYS A 173 5.54 18.64 0.31
CA LYS A 173 6.06 20.01 0.23
C LYS A 173 5.26 20.97 -0.67
N GLN A 174 4.41 20.45 -1.55
CA GLN A 174 3.57 21.23 -2.44
C GLN A 174 2.13 21.36 -1.93
N MET A 175 1.79 20.71 -0.82
CA MET A 175 0.48 20.82 -0.19
C MET A 175 0.34 22.20 0.46
N LEU A 176 -0.81 22.83 0.25
CA LEU A 176 -1.20 24.07 0.89
C LEU A 176 -2.54 23.85 1.60
N ILE A 177 -2.68 24.33 2.82
CA ILE A 177 -3.99 24.44 3.47
C ILE A 177 -4.51 25.85 3.18
N LEU A 178 -5.70 25.94 2.58
CA LEU A 178 -6.40 27.18 2.34
C LEU A 178 -7.53 27.30 3.35
N ASP A 179 -7.52 28.36 4.14
CA ASP A 179 -8.61 28.71 5.03
C ASP A 179 -9.63 29.56 4.24
N PHE A 180 -10.91 29.23 4.37
CA PHE A 180 -12.02 30.00 3.82
C PHE A 180 -12.99 30.36 4.94
N THR A 181 -13.34 31.64 5.01
CA THR A 181 -14.47 32.10 5.80
C THR A 181 -15.74 31.84 4.98
N THR A 182 -16.57 30.91 5.44
CA THR A 182 -17.90 30.73 4.89
C THR A 182 -18.79 31.88 5.35
N ASN A 183 -19.39 32.62 4.42
CA ASN A 183 -20.39 33.69 4.69
C ASN A 183 -21.73 33.16 5.23
N GLU A 184 -21.76 31.96 5.82
CA GLU A 184 -22.98 31.43 6.43
C GLU A 184 -23.21 32.11 7.78
N SER A 185 -24.38 32.73 7.92
CA SER A 185 -24.84 33.36 9.14
C SER A 185 -25.23 32.30 10.18
N LEU A 186 -24.24 31.67 10.80
CA LEU A 186 -24.45 30.82 11.98
C LEU A 186 -23.30 31.05 12.95
N ASN A 187 -23.66 31.47 14.17
CA ASN A 187 -22.83 31.74 15.34
C ASN A 187 -21.42 31.12 15.35
N ASN A 188 -20.44 32.01 15.54
CA ASN A 188 -19.11 31.86 16.15
C ASN A 188 -18.05 31.03 15.39
N ASP A 189 -16.91 31.70 15.12
CA ASP A 189 -15.52 31.19 15.06
C ASP A 189 -15.18 29.90 14.29
N VAL A 190 -16.07 29.41 13.43
CA VAL A 190 -15.81 28.22 12.60
C VAL A 190 -15.27 28.63 11.24
N CYS A 191 -13.97 28.40 11.02
CA CYS A 191 -13.35 28.52 9.71
C CYS A 191 -13.47 27.20 8.94
N SER A 192 -13.71 27.30 7.63
CA SER A 192 -13.75 26.14 6.73
C SER A 192 -12.39 25.94 6.08
N ARG A 193 -11.85 24.72 6.12
CA ARG A 193 -10.56 24.39 5.47
C ARG A 193 -10.76 23.66 4.17
N LYS A 194 -9.83 23.92 3.24
CA LYS A 194 -9.67 23.12 2.04
C LYS A 194 -8.20 22.89 1.76
N VAL A 195 -7.85 21.64 1.51
CA VAL A 195 -6.50 21.31 1.09
C VAL A 195 -6.35 21.54 -0.41
N GLY A 196 -5.39 22.37 -0.78
CA GLY A 196 -4.94 22.57 -2.14
C GLY A 196 -3.52 22.05 -2.35
N PHE A 197 -3.08 22.03 -3.61
CA PHE A 197 -1.69 21.84 -3.96
C PHE A 197 -1.26 23.04 -4.80
N SER A 198 -0.13 23.64 -4.44
CA SER A 198 0.47 24.74 -5.21
C SER A 198 0.88 24.32 -6.62
N SER A 199 1.04 23.01 -6.82
CA SER A 199 1.43 22.44 -8.10
C SER A 199 0.23 22.07 -8.96
N ASP A 200 0.47 22.06 -10.27
CA ASP A 200 -0.45 21.58 -11.30
C ASP A 200 -0.87 20.09 -11.16
N TRP A 201 -0.53 19.42 -10.05
CA TRP A 201 -0.98 18.08 -9.70
C TRP A 201 -2.40 18.07 -9.14
N ASN A 202 -2.95 19.22 -8.76
CA ASN A 202 -4.24 19.31 -8.06
C ASN A 202 -5.39 18.58 -8.81
N SER A 203 -5.44 18.66 -10.15
CA SER A 203 -6.45 17.95 -10.95
C SER A 203 -6.30 16.42 -10.94
N PHE A 204 -5.11 15.92 -10.64
CA PHE A 204 -4.74 14.49 -10.57
C PHE A 204 -4.78 13.91 -9.16
N LEU A 205 -4.93 14.77 -8.14
CA LEU A 205 -5.02 14.38 -6.74
C LEU A 205 -6.48 14.32 -6.30
N ARG A 206 -6.76 13.34 -5.44
CA ARG A 206 -7.99 13.20 -4.68
C ARG A 206 -7.61 13.41 -3.22
N VAL A 207 -8.00 14.56 -2.69
CA VAL A 207 -7.76 14.89 -1.28
C VAL A 207 -8.96 14.45 -0.47
N ILE A 208 -8.68 13.79 0.65
CA ILE A 208 -9.67 13.26 1.57
C ILE A 208 -9.29 13.81 2.93
N GLU A 209 -10.08 14.75 3.41
CA GLU A 209 -9.89 15.36 4.71
C GLU A 209 -10.45 14.39 5.75
N THR A 210 -9.58 13.85 6.60
CA THR A 210 -9.93 12.79 7.55
C THR A 210 -10.34 13.33 8.92
N GLY A 211 -10.01 14.59 9.22
CA GLY A 211 -10.43 15.28 10.44
C GLY A 211 -9.38 16.28 10.93
N VAL A 212 -9.78 17.19 11.81
CA VAL A 212 -8.86 18.07 12.54
C VAL A 212 -8.73 17.52 13.96
N THR A 213 -7.49 17.28 14.39
CA THR A 213 -7.17 16.93 15.78
C THR A 213 -6.68 18.16 16.52
N TYR A 214 -7.29 18.47 17.66
CA TYR A 214 -6.85 19.51 18.57
C TYR A 214 -6.05 18.91 19.70
N ARG A 215 -4.92 19.52 20.02
CA ARG A 215 -4.14 19.25 21.22
C ARG A 215 -4.21 20.48 22.12
N ASN A 216 -4.83 20.32 23.29
CA ASN A 216 -4.82 21.37 24.30
C ASN A 216 -3.47 21.32 25.04
N ASN A 217 -2.71 22.42 24.97
CA ASN A 217 -1.39 22.53 25.60
C ASN A 217 -1.42 22.43 27.13
N GLN A 218 -2.59 22.57 27.77
CA GLN A 218 -2.72 22.53 29.22
C GLN A 218 -3.03 21.14 29.78
N ASN A 219 -3.75 20.29 29.03
CA ASN A 219 -4.24 19.00 29.55
C ASN A 219 -3.84 17.78 28.70
N GLY A 220 -3.23 17.96 27.52
CA GLY A 220 -2.86 16.86 26.63
C GLY A 220 -4.04 16.15 25.96
N ASP A 221 -5.27 16.58 26.22
CA ASP A 221 -6.48 16.00 25.63
C ASP A 221 -6.52 16.23 24.12
N LEU A 222 -6.83 15.14 23.40
CA LEU A 222 -6.95 15.08 21.95
C LEU A 222 -8.42 15.06 21.56
N PHE A 223 -8.89 16.12 20.89
CA PHE A 223 -10.26 16.20 20.39
C PHE A 223 -10.28 16.08 18.87
N LEU A 224 -11.15 15.23 18.33
CA LEU A 224 -11.32 15.03 16.89
C LEU A 224 -12.60 15.73 16.43
N VAL A 225 -12.48 16.66 15.48
CA VAL A 225 -13.59 17.48 14.97
C VAL A 225 -13.94 17.07 13.55
N ALA A 226 -15.17 17.39 13.14
CA ALA A 226 -15.70 17.13 11.82
C ALA A 226 -14.75 17.56 10.69
N PRO A 227 -14.70 16.82 9.57
CA PRO A 227 -13.88 17.20 8.42
C PRO A 227 -14.27 18.61 7.97
N ASN A 228 -13.26 19.45 7.76
CA ASN A 228 -13.34 20.81 7.23
C ASN A 228 -13.76 21.91 8.22
N LYS A 229 -14.06 21.62 9.49
CA LYS A 229 -14.44 22.65 10.48
C LYS A 229 -13.46 22.72 11.64
N TYR A 230 -13.08 23.93 12.02
CA TYR A 230 -12.17 24.15 13.15
C TYR A 230 -12.46 25.51 13.83
N SER A 231 -12.39 25.53 15.17
CA SER A 231 -12.42 26.71 16.05
C SER A 231 -11.06 27.44 16.09
N GLN A 232 -11.09 28.78 16.05
CA GLN A 232 -9.93 29.68 16.20
C GLN A 232 -9.56 30.01 17.67
N THR A 233 -9.72 29.08 18.61
CA THR A 233 -9.40 29.34 20.02
C THR A 233 -7.89 29.45 20.26
N SER A 234 -7.44 30.57 20.82
CA SER A 234 -6.05 30.83 21.22
C SER A 234 -5.62 29.86 22.32
N GLY A 235 -4.65 28.98 22.04
CA GLY A 235 -4.05 28.06 23.03
C GLY A 235 -4.06 26.56 22.66
N CYS A 236 -4.66 26.18 21.52
CA CYS A 236 -4.62 24.80 21.02
C CYS A 236 -3.76 24.68 19.76
N GLU A 237 -2.89 23.67 19.72
CA GLU A 237 -2.27 23.23 18.47
C GLU A 237 -3.30 22.37 17.72
N ALA A 238 -3.68 22.76 16.50
CA ALA A 238 -4.51 21.91 15.65
C ALA A 238 -3.63 21.22 14.58
N GLU A 239 -3.86 19.94 14.35
CA GLU A 239 -3.26 19.18 13.26
C GLU A 239 -4.39 18.72 12.34
N LEU A 240 -4.33 19.09 11.05
CA LEU A 240 -5.26 18.57 10.05
C LEU A 240 -4.74 17.23 9.53
N GLN A 241 -5.49 16.16 9.75
CA GLN A 241 -5.19 14.88 9.14
C GLN A 241 -5.76 14.86 7.73
N VAL A 242 -4.85 14.80 6.76
CA VAL A 242 -5.19 14.74 5.33
C VAL A 242 -4.71 13.42 4.76
N SER A 243 -5.61 12.75 4.05
CA SER A 243 -5.31 11.59 3.22
C SER A 243 -5.34 11.98 1.74
N VAL A 244 -4.22 11.81 1.05
CA VAL A 244 -4.13 12.12 -0.39
C VAL A 244 -4.01 10.84 -1.20
N ALA A 245 -4.79 10.74 -2.27
CA ALA A 245 -4.76 9.65 -3.23
C ALA A 245 -4.61 10.19 -4.65
N LEU A 246 -4.04 9.39 -5.56
CA LEU A 246 -3.95 9.73 -6.98
C LEU A 246 -5.15 9.16 -7.74
N LYS A 247 -5.87 9.99 -8.50
CA LYS A 247 -7.13 9.60 -9.18
C LYS A 247 -6.96 8.42 -10.15
N TYR A 248 -5.79 8.29 -10.78
CA TYR A 248 -5.49 7.23 -11.75
C TYR A 248 -4.55 6.16 -11.19
N SER A 249 -4.34 6.12 -9.87
CA SER A 249 -3.55 5.08 -9.22
C SER A 249 -4.44 3.90 -8.86
N MET A 250 -4.01 2.70 -9.26
CA MET A 250 -4.63 1.45 -8.82
C MET A 250 -4.13 1.02 -7.43
N ILE A 251 -3.01 1.59 -6.98
CA ILE A 251 -2.36 1.23 -5.73
C ILE A 251 -2.43 2.44 -4.79
N THR A 252 -3.37 2.39 -3.86
CA THR A 252 -3.49 3.38 -2.79
C THR A 252 -2.43 3.11 -1.72
N GLU A 253 -1.31 3.84 -1.77
CA GLU A 253 -0.71 4.33 -0.53
C GLU A 253 -1.43 5.65 -0.21
N GLN A 254 -2.17 5.65 0.89
CA GLN A 254 -2.65 6.90 1.47
C GLN A 254 -1.45 7.47 2.23
N LEU A 255 -1.08 8.72 1.95
CA LEU A 255 -0.32 9.46 2.95
C LEU A 255 -1.32 9.84 4.04
N THR A 256 -1.36 9.09 5.15
CA THR A 256 -2.38 9.29 6.19
C THR A 256 -2.00 10.36 7.22
N ARG A 257 -0.84 11.00 7.11
CA ARG A 257 -0.42 12.09 7.98
C ARG A 257 0.47 13.06 7.22
N LEU A 258 -0.17 14.06 6.63
CA LEU A 258 0.50 15.29 6.23
C LEU A 258 0.32 16.27 7.38
N ASN A 259 1.33 16.40 8.24
CA ASN A 259 1.35 17.47 9.23
C ASN A 259 1.66 18.76 8.49
N ALA A 260 0.62 19.46 8.03
CA ALA A 260 0.79 20.73 7.37
C ALA A 260 0.67 21.87 8.39
N PRO A 261 1.70 22.73 8.53
CA PRO A 261 1.59 23.95 9.32
C PRO A 261 0.52 24.86 8.70
N MET A 262 -0.33 25.43 9.53
CA MET A 262 -1.38 26.34 9.07
C MET A 262 -0.74 27.66 8.63
N VAL A 263 -1.06 28.11 7.42
CA VAL A 263 -0.77 29.48 6.98
C VAL A 263 -2.10 30.22 6.99
N ILE A 264 -2.30 31.05 8.01
CA ILE A 264 -3.48 31.91 8.11
C ILE A 264 -3.33 32.99 7.04
N THR A 265 -4.15 32.90 5.99
CA THR A 265 -4.31 34.01 5.05
C THR A 265 -5.49 34.82 5.53
N HIS A 266 -5.22 35.98 6.13
CA HIS A 266 -6.28 36.96 6.34
C HIS A 266 -6.75 37.42 4.95
N GLY A 267 -7.99 37.08 4.60
CA GLY A 267 -8.64 37.63 3.43
C GLY A 267 -8.68 39.16 3.53
N MET A 268 -8.37 39.82 2.42
CA MET A 268 -8.76 41.20 2.17
C MET A 268 -10.28 41.28 1.99
#